data_AF-A0A6P2K623-F1
#
_entry.id   AF-A0A6P2K623-F1
#
_cell.length_a   1.000
_cell.length_b   1.000
_cell.length_c   1.000
_cell.angle_alpha   90.00
_cell.angle_beta   90.00
_cell.angle_gamma   90.00
#
_symmetry.space_group_name_H-M   'P 1'
#
loop_
_entity.id
_entity.type
_entity.pdbx_description
1 polymer ?
#
loop_
_entity_poly.entity_id
_entity_poly.type
_entity_poly.pdbx_seq_one_letter_code
_entity_poly.pdbx_strand_id
1 'polypeptide(L)'
;MHVVVFRDRCERVIRIVFDDAGKTFVAYRDGDAIGELDIDDAGGGDGRSPSLMRLYVEPVYRRSGIAHTLLACAAREFGQPIRIDAGARAWPATPAWSTLCRCLEYEGLVVVCQAALH
;
A
#
# COMPACT_ATOMS: atom_id res chain seq x y z
N MET A 1 10.66 -12.80 -7.77
CA MET A 1 10.01 -12.75 -6.45
C MET A 1 10.97 -12.11 -5.47
N HIS A 2 10.56 -11.02 -4.84
CA HIS A 2 11.38 -10.30 -3.85
C HIS A 2 10.73 -10.40 -2.46
N VAL A 3 11.57 -10.41 -1.42
CA VAL A 3 11.14 -10.53 -0.03
C VAL A 3 11.72 -9.39 0.79
N VAL A 4 10.86 -8.65 1.48
CA VAL A 4 11.24 -7.63 2.45
C VAL A 4 10.85 -8.11 3.84
N VAL A 5 11.79 -8.11 4.78
CA VAL A 5 11.54 -8.49 6.18
C VAL A 5 11.69 -7.26 7.06
N PHE A 6 10.70 -7.01 7.91
CA PHE A 6 10.73 -5.89 8.85
C PHE A 6 10.13 -6.26 10.21
N ARG A 7 10.39 -5.44 11.21
CA ARG A 7 9.68 -5.48 12.49
C ARG A 7 8.59 -4.42 12.50
N ASP A 8 7.37 -4.84 12.76
CA ASP A 8 6.26 -3.90 12.93
C ASP A 8 6.37 -3.14 14.27
N ARG A 9 5.48 -2.16 14.51
CA ARG A 9 5.47 -1.36 15.74
C ARG A 9 5.16 -2.15 17.01
N CYS A 10 4.70 -3.39 16.86
CA CYS A 10 4.46 -4.33 17.96
C CYS A 10 5.60 -5.35 18.10
N GLU A 11 6.75 -5.09 17.47
CA GLU A 11 7.96 -5.93 17.48
C GLU A 11 7.80 -7.29 16.81
N ARG A 12 6.75 -7.48 15.99
CA ARG A 12 6.50 -8.72 15.25
C ARG A 12 7.32 -8.72 13.97
N VAL A 13 7.89 -9.87 13.62
CA VAL A 13 8.60 -10.05 12.34
C VAL A 13 7.59 -10.31 11.23
N ILE A 14 7.53 -9.41 10.26
CA ILE A 14 6.63 -9.48 9.11
C ILE A 14 7.46 -9.64 7.84
N ARG A 15 7.02 -10.51 6.93
CA ARG A 15 7.64 -10.74 5.62
C ARG A 15 6.69 -10.26 4.54
N ILE A 16 7.11 -9.33 3.69
CA ILE A 16 6.35 -8.94 2.50
C ILE A 16 6.93 -9.68 1.31
N VAL A 17 6.05 -10.33 0.56
CA VAL A 17 6.34 -11.04 -0.68
C VAL A 17 5.58 -10.36 -1.81
N PHE A 18 6.22 -10.20 -2.95
CA PHE A 18 5.57 -9.68 -4.15
C PHE A 18 6.05 -10.39 -5.41
N ASP A 19 5.16 -10.42 -6.40
CA ASP A 19 5.45 -11.02 -7.70
C ASP A 19 6.42 -10.15 -8.51
N ASP A 20 7.03 -10.74 -9.54
CA ASP A 20 7.96 -10.03 -10.43
C ASP A 20 7.27 -8.96 -11.28
N ALA A 21 5.93 -8.93 -11.30
CA ALA A 21 5.17 -7.87 -11.94
C ALA A 21 4.95 -6.66 -11.01
N GLY A 22 5.28 -6.78 -9.72
CA GLY A 22 5.04 -5.76 -8.72
C GLY A 22 3.57 -5.43 -8.50
N LYS A 23 2.63 -6.32 -8.88
CA LYS A 23 1.19 -6.01 -8.86
C LYS A 23 0.51 -6.32 -7.55
N THR A 24 0.95 -7.39 -6.90
CA THR A 24 0.39 -7.85 -5.63
C THR A 24 1.50 -8.01 -4.61
N PHE A 25 1.30 -7.38 -3.45
CA PHE A 25 2.18 -7.49 -2.28
C PHE A 25 1.41 -8.11 -1.12
N VAL A 26 1.96 -9.19 -0.56
CA VAL A 26 1.34 -9.93 0.53
C VAL A 26 2.25 -9.90 1.75
N ALA A 27 1.70 -9.47 2.89
CA ALA A 27 2.37 -9.49 4.19
C ALA A 27 2.06 -10.81 4.92
N TYR A 28 3.10 -11.50 5.37
CA TYR A 28 3.05 -12.76 6.08
C TYR A 28 3.61 -12.63 7.49
N ARG A 29 3.00 -13.37 8.41
CA ARG A 29 3.55 -13.68 9.73
C ARG A 29 3.44 -15.17 9.99
N ASP A 30 4.53 -15.80 10.41
CA ASP A 30 4.55 -17.22 10.80
C ASP A 30 3.96 -18.19 9.75
N GLY A 31 3.90 -17.77 8.48
CA GLY A 31 3.32 -18.52 7.36
C GLY A 31 1.92 -18.06 6.94
N ASP A 32 1.21 -17.30 7.77
CA ASP A 32 -0.14 -16.81 7.50
C ASP A 32 -0.11 -15.47 6.79
N ALA A 33 -0.95 -15.32 5.75
CA ALA A 33 -1.18 -14.04 5.09
C ALA A 33 -2.04 -13.13 5.98
N ILE A 34 -1.49 -11.97 6.37
CA ILE A 34 -2.11 -11.04 7.33
C ILE A 34 -2.38 -9.65 6.71
N GLY A 35 -1.95 -9.43 5.48
CA GLY A 35 -2.19 -8.19 4.75
C GLY A 35 -1.90 -8.36 3.27
N GLU A 36 -2.56 -7.55 2.46
CA GLU A 36 -2.52 -7.63 1.01
C GLU A 36 -2.67 -6.23 0.42
N LEU A 37 -1.92 -5.96 -0.64
CA LEU A 37 -1.94 -4.73 -1.41
C LEU A 37 -1.96 -5.12 -2.89
N ASP A 38 -2.96 -4.61 -3.61
CA ASP A 38 -3.03 -4.74 -5.06
C ASP A 38 -2.89 -3.38 -5.74
N ILE A 39 -2.09 -3.36 -6.79
CA ILE A 39 -1.75 -2.19 -7.58
C ILE A 39 -2.14 -2.43 -9.03
N ASP A 40 -2.89 -1.50 -9.59
CA ASP A 40 -3.11 -1.43 -11.04
C ASP A 40 -2.04 -0.57 -11.67
N ASP A 41 -1.09 -1.25 -12.30
CA ASP A 41 -0.13 -0.68 -13.22
C ASP A 41 -0.76 -0.64 -14.62
N ALA A 42 -1.56 0.39 -14.86
CA ALA A 42 -2.23 0.66 -16.13
C ALA A 42 -1.18 1.08 -17.20
N GLY A 43 -0.36 0.12 -17.62
CA GLY A 43 0.57 0.20 -18.74
C GLY A 43 1.86 0.95 -18.42
N GLY A 44 2.93 0.20 -18.13
CA GLY A 44 4.31 0.67 -17.97
C GLY A 44 4.97 1.33 -19.20
N GLY A 45 4.23 2.15 -19.95
CA GLY A 45 4.69 2.92 -21.11
C GLY A 45 4.20 4.37 -21.17
N ASP A 46 3.10 4.72 -20.49
CA ASP A 46 2.49 6.06 -20.61
C ASP A 46 2.93 7.06 -19.51
N GLY A 47 3.88 6.68 -18.65
CA GLY A 47 4.38 7.55 -17.56
C GLY A 47 3.33 7.85 -16.48
N ARG A 48 2.23 7.09 -16.45
CA ARG A 48 1.18 7.23 -15.45
C ARG A 48 1.57 6.50 -14.17
N SER A 49 1.44 7.18 -13.03
CA SER A 49 1.73 6.56 -11.74
C SER A 49 0.76 5.41 -11.44
N PRO A 50 1.25 4.28 -10.89
CA PRO A 50 0.46 3.10 -10.58
C PRO A 50 -0.60 3.46 -9.54
N SER A 51 -1.76 2.82 -9.64
CA SER A 51 -2.91 3.16 -8.81
C SER A 51 -3.24 2.07 -7.81
N LEU A 52 -3.54 2.49 -6.58
CA LEU A 52 -3.95 1.60 -5.52
C LEU A 52 -5.34 1.02 -5.85
N MET A 53 -5.44 -0.30 -5.97
CA MET A 53 -6.71 -1.01 -6.17
C MET A 53 -7.29 -1.51 -4.85
N ARG A 54 -6.45 -2.13 -4.03
CA ARG A 54 -6.86 -2.74 -2.78
C ARG A 54 -5.77 -2.61 -1.74
N LEU A 55 -6.18 -2.34 -0.50
CA LEU A 55 -5.32 -2.48 0.66
C LEU A 55 -6.11 -3.11 1.79
N TYR A 56 -5.61 -4.23 2.30
CA TYR A 56 -6.19 -4.95 3.41
C TYR A 56 -5.13 -5.32 4.44
N VAL A 57 -5.48 -5.19 5.71
CA VAL A 57 -4.72 -5.72 6.84
C VAL A 57 -5.70 -6.32 7.82
N GLU A 58 -5.41 -7.55 8.24
CA GLU A 58 -6.18 -8.29 9.25
C GLU A 58 -6.39 -7.43 10.50
N PRO A 59 -7.61 -7.35 11.07
CA PRO A 59 -7.94 -6.43 12.17
C PRO A 59 -6.96 -6.48 13.35
N VAL A 60 -6.52 -7.68 13.74
CA VAL A 60 -5.61 -7.91 14.88
C VAL A 60 -4.16 -7.40 14.63
N TYR A 61 -3.86 -7.05 13.38
CA TYR A 61 -2.57 -6.52 12.92
C TYR A 61 -2.64 -5.05 12.50
N ARG A 62 -3.80 -4.40 12.60
CA ARG A 62 -3.93 -2.98 12.25
C ARG A 62 -3.18 -2.09 13.24
N ARG A 63 -2.85 -0.88 12.79
CA ARG A 63 -2.10 0.14 13.54
C ARG A 63 -0.66 -0.28 13.93
N SER A 64 -0.14 -1.37 13.37
CA SER A 64 1.26 -1.78 13.58
C SER A 64 2.24 -1.31 12.50
N GLY A 65 1.77 -0.61 11.47
CA GLY A 65 2.60 -0.07 10.39
C GLY A 65 2.62 -0.91 9.11
N ILE A 66 2.02 -2.09 9.09
CA ILE A 66 2.02 -2.99 7.91
C ILE A 66 1.49 -2.31 6.64
N ALA A 67 0.36 -1.61 6.72
CA ALA A 67 -0.22 -0.91 5.56
C ALA A 67 0.71 0.18 4.99
N HIS A 68 1.43 0.89 5.87
CA HIS A 68 2.42 1.89 5.46
C HIS A 68 3.60 1.21 4.76
N THR A 69 4.13 0.14 5.35
CA THR A 69 5.26 -0.61 4.78
C THR A 69 4.91 -1.25 3.44
N LEU A 70 3.70 -1.80 3.27
CA LEU A 70 3.23 -2.31 1.98
C LEU A 70 3.28 -1.23 0.89
N LEU A 71 2.71 -0.06 1.16
CA LEU A 71 2.70 1.06 0.20
C LEU A 71 4.11 1.63 -0.05
N ALA A 72 4.95 1.69 0.98
CA ALA A 72 6.34 2.12 0.83
C ALA A 72 7.15 1.14 -0.03
N CYS A 73 6.95 -0.17 0.14
CA CYS A 73 7.55 -1.20 -0.71
C CYS A 73 7.09 -1.07 -2.16
N ALA A 74 5.78 -0.89 -2.39
CA ALA A 74 5.25 -0.71 -3.74
C ALA A 74 5.81 0.55 -4.42
N ALA A 75 5.79 1.70 -3.75
CA ALA A 75 6.33 2.95 -4.31
C ALA A 75 7.82 2.80 -4.71
N ARG A 76 8.59 2.06 -3.90
CA ARG A 76 9.99 1.76 -4.20
C ARG A 76 10.16 0.82 -5.39
N GLU A 77 9.33 -0.20 -5.48
CA GLU A 77 9.35 -1.16 -6.58
C GLU A 77 9.07 -0.49 -7.92
N PHE A 78 8.04 0.37 -7.97
CA PHE A 78 7.71 1.13 -9.18
C PHE A 78 8.63 2.32 -9.43
N GLY A 79 9.45 2.72 -8.46
CA GLY A 79 10.30 3.92 -8.54
C GLY A 79 9.52 5.24 -8.60
N GLN A 80 8.24 5.22 -8.23
CA GLN A 80 7.34 6.37 -8.29
C GLN A 80 6.22 6.29 -7.23
N PRO A 81 5.63 7.43 -6.83
CA PRO A 81 4.55 7.44 -5.85
C PRO A 81 3.31 6.67 -6.32
N ILE A 82 2.63 5.98 -5.41
CA ILE A 82 1.37 5.29 -5.72
C ILE A 82 0.21 6.27 -5.69
N ARG A 83 -0.64 6.28 -6.72
CA ARG A 83 -1.86 7.07 -6.74
C ARG A 83 -2.95 6.45 -5.88
N ILE A 84 -3.55 7.26 -5.03
CA ILE A 84 -4.76 6.92 -4.28
C ILE A 84 -5.88 7.82 -4.79
N ASP A 85 -6.89 7.24 -5.43
CA ASP A 85 -8.10 7.99 -5.82
C ASP A 85 -9.04 8.10 -4.62
N ALA A 86 -8.95 9.19 -3.87
CA ALA A 86 -9.78 9.45 -2.71
C ALA A 86 -11.27 9.67 -3.05
N GLY A 87 -11.60 9.90 -4.33
CA GLY A 87 -12.97 10.00 -4.81
C GLY A 87 -13.62 8.64 -5.10
N ALA A 88 -12.84 7.57 -5.16
CA ALA A 88 -13.37 6.22 -5.30
C ALA A 88 -14.19 5.86 -4.05
N ARG A 89 -15.50 5.61 -4.23
CA ARG A 89 -16.45 5.26 -3.16
C ARG A 89 -16.06 4.03 -2.31
N ALA A 90 -15.03 3.28 -2.73
CA ALA A 90 -14.56 2.07 -2.09
C ALA A 90 -13.65 2.32 -0.86
N TRP A 91 -13.09 3.53 -0.69
CA TRP A 91 -12.16 3.79 0.41
C TRP A 91 -12.86 4.06 1.75
N PRO A 92 -12.34 3.54 2.87
CA PRO A 92 -12.94 3.72 4.18
C PRO A 92 -12.80 5.18 4.63
N ALA A 93 -13.94 5.84 4.91
CA ALA A 93 -13.99 7.17 5.53
C ALA A 93 -13.64 7.10 7.04
N THR A 94 -12.44 6.62 7.37
CA THR A 94 -11.99 6.41 8.75
C THR A 94 -10.77 7.28 9.08
N PRO A 95 -10.62 7.76 10.33
CA PRO A 95 -9.45 8.55 10.73
C PRO A 95 -8.12 7.82 10.54
N ALA A 96 -8.12 6.48 10.68
CA ALA A 96 -6.95 5.64 10.47
C ALA A 96 -6.48 5.69 9.01
N TRP A 97 -7.42 5.59 8.06
CA TRP A 97 -7.14 5.73 6.63
C TRP A 97 -6.63 7.12 6.28
N SER A 98 -7.33 8.17 6.71
CA SER A 98 -6.90 9.56 6.45
C SER A 98 -5.51 9.86 7.02
N THR A 99 -5.19 9.30 8.20
CA THR A 99 -3.85 9.46 8.80
C THR A 99 -2.79 8.71 8.01
N LEU A 100 -3.08 7.47 7.57
CA LEU A 100 -2.17 6.71 6.71
C LEU A 100 -1.85 7.47 5.41
N CYS A 101 -2.87 7.92 4.69
CA CYS A 101 -2.69 8.67 3.44
C CYS A 101 -1.85 9.92 3.65
N ARG A 102 -2.17 10.72 4.67
CA ARG A 102 -1.42 11.95 5.00
C ARG A 102 0.06 11.68 5.33
N CYS A 103 0.35 10.63 6.10
CA CYS A 103 1.73 10.27 6.41
C CYS A 103 2.49 9.88 5.15
N LEU A 104 1.91 9.00 4.32
CA LEU A 104 2.53 8.54 3.09
C LEU A 104 2.70 9.67 2.06
N GLU A 105 1.75 10.61 2.00
CA GLU A 105 1.81 11.77 1.11
C GLU A 105 2.94 12.72 1.56
N TYR A 106 3.07 12.97 2.86
CA TYR A 106 4.18 13.74 3.42
C TYR A 106 5.55 13.11 3.12
N GLU A 107 5.61 11.77 3.07
CA GLU A 107 6.81 11.02 2.71
C GLU A 107 7.04 10.93 1.18
N GLY A 108 6.12 11.46 0.36
CA GLY A 108 6.19 11.39 -1.10
C GLY A 108 5.97 9.97 -1.66
N LEU A 109 5.43 9.05 -0.87
CA LEU A 109 5.19 7.65 -1.27
C LEU A 109 3.85 7.47 -1.99
N VAL A 110 2.90 8.37 -1.75
CA VAL A 110 1.61 8.37 -2.43
C VAL A 110 1.24 9.77 -2.90
N VAL A 111 0.39 9.82 -3.92
CA VAL A 111 -0.29 11.04 -4.35
C VAL A 111 -1.79 10.81 -4.21
N VAL A 112 -2.46 11.63 -3.40
CA VAL A 112 -3.90 11.52 -3.17
C VAL A 112 -4.62 12.40 -4.19
N CYS A 113 -5.33 11.79 -5.13
CA CYS A 113 -6.18 12.51 -6.07
C CYS A 113 -7.58 12.62 -5.48
N GLN A 114 -8.06 13.86 -5.28
CA GLN A 114 -9.49 14.08 -5.04
C GLN A 114 -10.21 14.03 -6.38
N ALA A 115 -11.38 13.38 -6.44
CA ALA A 115 -12.24 13.52 -7.60
C ALA A 115 -12.58 15.00 -7.79
N ALA A 116 -12.43 15.51 -9.01
CA ALA A 116 -12.90 16.84 -9.36
C ALA A 116 -14.40 16.92 -9.04
N LEU A 117 -14.78 17.84 -8.17
CA LEU A 117 -16.17 18.22 -7.96
C LEU A 117 -16.68 18.80 -9.28
N HIS A 118 -17.51 18.05 -10.00
CA HIS A 118 -18.29 18.53 -11.14
C HIS A 118 -19.65 19.04 -10.67
#